data_AF-A0A133ZMQ4-F1
#
_entry.id   AF-A0A133ZMQ4-F1
#
_cell.length_a   1.000
_cell.length_b   1.000
_cell.length_c   1.000
_cell.angle_alpha   90.00
_cell.angle_beta   90.00
_cell.angle_gamma   90.00
#
_symmetry.space_group_name_H-M   'P 1'
#
loop_
_entity.id
_entity.type
_entity.pdbx_description
1 polymer ?
#
loop_
_entity_poly.entity_id
_entity_poly.type
_entity_poly.pdbx_seq_one_letter_code
_entity_poly.pdbx_strand_id
1 'polypeptide(L)'
;MKKSSLLKLSTTAAAIAILPFTTLAPTPVAQAEQCTSQSTSQVGSPKANAAADLLGSFAGSSFGGSSLSPAQADAVKQATSTGVAKQLITAEGPTRSMHFLTGPSSPDRTDRKWGITSTDLGIAYLDDSEENTPRMYLAFGDTFSCSGSGNGWRSNVLLRTRDFNYGDGVSLHQALTSDGWQSSGTAREFISSEKNPGVEHTTIPTAGIEINGTHYIDYMSVKKWPKDAPWVTNYAATMKSTDDGRTWSVVGDSTRVNEHATNDIILPGRKGYDTGNEKLQMSAFLQTPDKDGYVYRYSTPNGRAGTAYLSRAKESEFPSESAFEYWDGHSWSSDRRDLEPVFGPSNPGKLGEMSVVYNKYINKYVALYLDSAKYALVMRTADTPEGEWSAPRELISGHDVPQLYGGFILPKLDDQNLYYVLSTWGDYNTYVMRTDLDYAVNNPSADISVKVVGDVVAEGK
;
A
#
# COMPACT_ATOMS: atom_id res chain seq x y z
N MET A 1 -28.62 -67.45 20.96
CA MET A 1 -27.15 -67.45 20.78
C MET A 1 -26.82 -67.17 19.33
N LYS A 2 -25.99 -66.13 19.11
CA LYS A 2 -25.24 -65.73 17.90
C LYS A 2 -25.98 -65.63 16.55
N LYS A 3 -26.37 -64.39 16.22
CA LYS A 3 -26.53 -63.89 14.84
C LYS A 3 -25.15 -63.80 14.18
N SER A 4 -24.96 -64.37 13.00
CA SER A 4 -23.80 -64.10 12.14
C SER A 4 -24.25 -63.36 10.88
N SER A 5 -23.76 -62.13 10.73
CA SER A 5 -24.00 -61.22 9.63
C SER A 5 -23.32 -61.68 8.34
N LEU A 6 -24.09 -61.74 7.25
CA LEU A 6 -23.58 -61.80 5.88
C LEU A 6 -23.08 -60.40 5.47
N LEU A 7 -21.77 -60.23 5.37
CA LEU A 7 -21.16 -59.08 4.70
C LEU A 7 -21.34 -59.25 3.18
N LYS A 8 -22.08 -58.35 2.54
CA LYS A 8 -22.04 -58.13 1.09
C LYS A 8 -20.82 -57.25 0.79
N LEU A 9 -19.85 -57.77 0.05
CA LEU A 9 -18.82 -56.95 -0.58
C LEU A 9 -19.48 -56.08 -1.67
N SER A 10 -19.57 -54.78 -1.43
CA SER A 10 -19.75 -53.78 -2.49
C SER A 10 -18.39 -53.32 -2.97
N THR A 11 -18.04 -53.65 -4.22
CA THR A 11 -16.90 -53.07 -4.92
C THR A 11 -17.18 -51.60 -5.22
N THR A 12 -16.67 -50.69 -4.40
CA THR A 12 -16.65 -49.25 -4.70
C THR A 12 -15.45 -48.98 -5.61
N ALA A 13 -15.69 -48.66 -6.89
CA ALA A 13 -14.67 -48.15 -7.78
C ALA A 13 -14.25 -46.75 -7.28
N ALA A 14 -13.02 -46.63 -6.78
CA ALA A 14 -12.42 -45.34 -6.47
C ALA A 14 -12.03 -44.65 -7.79
N ALA A 15 -12.83 -43.69 -8.25
CA ALA A 15 -12.42 -42.75 -9.27
C ALA A 15 -11.40 -41.78 -8.64
N ILE A 16 -10.12 -41.97 -8.95
CA ILE A 16 -9.08 -41.00 -8.64
C ILE A 16 -9.30 -39.81 -9.57
N ALA A 17 -9.93 -38.76 -9.05
CA ALA A 17 -9.92 -37.46 -9.70
C ALA A 17 -8.51 -36.88 -9.57
N ILE A 18 -7.75 -36.91 -10.66
CA ILE A 18 -6.48 -36.20 -10.79
C ILE A 18 -6.83 -34.72 -10.87
N LEU A 19 -6.72 -34.00 -9.76
CA LEU A 19 -6.74 -32.53 -9.75
C LEU A 19 -5.49 -32.06 -10.51
N PRO A 20 -5.61 -31.20 -11.53
CA PRO A 20 -4.44 -30.59 -12.16
C PRO A 20 -3.76 -29.71 -11.11
N PHE A 21 -2.50 -30.04 -10.80
CA PHE A 21 -1.61 -29.12 -10.10
C PHE A 21 -1.45 -27.88 -10.98
N THR A 22 -2.16 -26.81 -10.64
CA THR A 22 -1.88 -25.47 -11.16
C THR A 22 -0.55 -25.03 -10.56
N THR A 23 0.54 -25.21 -11.30
CA THR A 23 1.82 -24.60 -10.98
C THR A 23 1.65 -23.08 -11.09
N LEU A 24 1.68 -22.38 -9.95
CA LEU A 24 1.85 -20.93 -9.92
C LEU A 24 3.12 -20.59 -10.69
N ALA A 25 2.97 -19.87 -11.81
CA ALA A 25 4.11 -19.32 -12.51
C ALA A 25 4.80 -18.30 -11.57
N PRO A 26 6.13 -18.29 -11.49
CA PRO A 26 6.84 -17.29 -10.71
C PRO A 26 6.59 -15.90 -11.33
N THR A 27 6.06 -14.98 -10.53
CA THR A 27 6.02 -13.56 -10.87
C THR A 27 7.46 -13.07 -10.99
N PRO A 28 7.88 -12.44 -12.10
CA PRO A 28 9.19 -11.83 -12.19
C PRO A 28 9.30 -10.73 -11.13
N VAL A 29 10.24 -10.87 -10.21
CA VAL A 29 10.56 -9.86 -9.19
C VAL A 29 11.48 -8.84 -9.84
N ALA A 30 10.99 -7.61 -10.02
CA ALA A 30 11.87 -6.51 -10.30
C ALA A 30 12.54 -6.04 -9.01
N GLN A 31 13.82 -5.69 -9.14
CA GLN A 31 14.58 -5.08 -8.07
C GLN A 31 14.23 -3.58 -8.06
N ALA A 32 13.89 -3.04 -6.89
CA ALA A 32 13.56 -1.62 -6.77
C ALA A 32 14.76 -0.75 -7.17
N GLU A 33 14.55 0.21 -8.07
CA GLU A 33 15.57 1.15 -8.53
C GLU A 33 15.69 2.37 -7.59
N GLN A 34 15.89 2.10 -6.30
CA GLN A 34 15.87 3.11 -5.24
C GLN A 34 16.79 4.32 -5.52
N CYS A 35 17.94 4.10 -6.19
CA CYS A 35 18.93 5.13 -6.54
C CYS A 35 19.57 4.90 -7.93
N THR A 36 18.80 4.87 -9.04
CA THR A 36 19.35 4.77 -10.41
C THR A 36 19.78 6.11 -11.01
N SER A 37 20.40 6.14 -12.20
CA SER A 37 21.01 7.33 -12.82
C SER A 37 20.04 8.50 -13.11
N GLN A 38 18.72 8.30 -13.02
CA GLN A 38 17.76 9.41 -12.99
C GLN A 38 17.81 10.21 -11.68
N SER A 39 18.36 9.63 -10.61
CA SER A 39 18.61 10.30 -9.32
C SER A 39 19.80 11.27 -9.35
N THR A 40 20.61 11.25 -10.40
CA THR A 40 21.86 12.04 -10.48
C THR A 40 21.93 12.99 -11.67
N SER A 41 20.85 13.19 -12.43
CA SER A 41 20.86 14.14 -13.56
C SER A 41 20.99 15.59 -13.07
N GLN A 42 22.23 16.02 -12.85
CA GLN A 42 22.62 17.39 -13.09
C GLN A 42 22.27 17.71 -14.54
N VAL A 43 21.51 18.78 -14.74
CA VAL A 43 21.28 19.36 -16.06
C VAL A 43 22.64 19.88 -16.56
N GLY A 44 23.39 19.01 -17.25
CA GLY A 44 24.62 19.36 -17.93
C GLY A 44 24.28 19.95 -19.30
N SER A 45 24.74 21.18 -19.53
CA SER A 45 24.59 21.93 -20.78
C SER A 45 25.07 21.15 -22.02
N PRO A 46 24.47 21.36 -23.20
CA PRO A 46 24.71 20.51 -24.36
C PRO A 46 26.09 20.77 -24.97
N LYS A 47 26.85 19.68 -25.21
CA LYS A 47 27.90 19.65 -26.24
C LYS A 47 27.74 18.41 -27.11
N ALA A 48 27.94 18.66 -28.40
CA ALA A 48 27.52 17.85 -29.53
C ALA A 48 28.48 16.67 -29.88
N ASN A 49 27.87 15.68 -30.55
CA ASN A 49 28.39 14.72 -31.54
C ASN A 49 29.59 13.81 -31.19
N ALA A 50 29.37 12.48 -31.30
CA ALA A 50 29.78 11.68 -32.47
C ALA A 50 29.45 10.19 -32.26
N ALA A 51 29.08 9.51 -33.36
CA ALA A 51 28.78 8.09 -33.47
C ALA A 51 30.05 7.21 -33.55
N ALA A 52 29.95 5.93 -33.14
CA ALA A 52 30.54 4.76 -33.82
C ALA A 52 30.29 3.44 -33.05
N ASP A 53 29.72 2.46 -33.77
CA ASP A 53 29.98 1.01 -33.83
C ASP A 53 30.52 0.22 -32.61
N LEU A 54 29.91 -0.95 -32.32
CA LEU A 54 30.46 -2.26 -32.77
C LEU A 54 29.56 -3.47 -32.43
N LEU A 55 29.59 -4.44 -33.36
CA LEU A 55 29.00 -5.79 -33.36
C LEU A 55 29.71 -6.78 -32.41
N GLY A 56 29.02 -7.86 -31.99
CA GLY A 56 29.68 -9.06 -31.46
C GLY A 56 28.74 -10.13 -30.87
N SER A 57 28.56 -11.23 -31.61
CA SER A 57 27.79 -12.47 -31.31
C SER A 57 28.19 -13.20 -30.02
N PHE A 58 27.29 -14.06 -29.49
CA PHE A 58 27.49 -15.54 -29.37
C PHE A 58 26.19 -16.28 -29.02
N ALA A 59 26.04 -17.48 -29.60
CA ALA A 59 24.90 -18.39 -29.54
C ALA A 59 25.10 -19.50 -28.48
N GLY A 60 24.00 -20.15 -28.04
CA GLY A 60 24.10 -21.44 -27.33
C GLY A 60 22.88 -21.91 -26.50
N SER A 61 21.84 -22.39 -27.19
CA SER A 61 20.99 -23.58 -26.89
C SER A 61 20.39 -23.88 -25.48
N SER A 62 19.06 -23.72 -25.42
CA SER A 62 17.98 -24.68 -25.02
C SER A 62 17.93 -25.32 -23.62
N PHE A 63 16.82 -25.09 -22.89
CA PHE A 63 15.75 -26.08 -22.60
C PHE A 63 14.45 -25.37 -22.19
N GLY A 64 13.32 -25.93 -22.61
CA GLY A 64 12.01 -25.29 -22.62
C GLY A 64 11.27 -25.27 -21.28
N GLY A 65 10.70 -24.10 -20.99
CA GLY A 65 9.52 -23.87 -20.18
C GLY A 65 8.82 -22.68 -20.82
N SER A 66 7.51 -22.78 -21.06
CA SER A 66 6.72 -21.87 -21.90
C SER A 66 7.09 -20.40 -21.68
N SER A 67 7.80 -19.86 -22.65
CA SER A 67 8.37 -18.52 -22.66
C SER A 67 7.28 -17.49 -22.88
N LEU A 68 7.40 -16.36 -22.17
CA LEU A 68 6.91 -15.08 -22.68
C LEU A 68 7.30 -14.96 -24.16
N SER A 69 6.36 -14.51 -25.00
CA SER A 69 6.67 -14.20 -26.40
C SER A 69 7.88 -13.25 -26.46
N PRO A 70 8.70 -13.29 -27.52
CA PRO A 70 9.86 -12.40 -27.66
C PRO A 70 9.51 -10.93 -27.39
N ALA A 71 8.31 -10.48 -27.80
CA ALA A 71 7.79 -9.14 -27.51
C ALA A 71 7.56 -8.86 -26.00
N GLN A 72 7.15 -9.85 -25.22
CA GLN A 72 6.93 -9.73 -23.77
C GLN A 72 8.25 -9.78 -22.98
N ALA A 73 9.25 -10.54 -23.45
CA ALA A 73 10.58 -10.54 -22.85
C ALA A 73 11.35 -9.24 -23.18
N ASP A 74 11.13 -8.68 -24.37
CA ASP A 74 11.69 -7.39 -24.78
C ASP A 74 11.03 -6.23 -24.02
N ALA A 75 9.71 -6.24 -23.78
CA ALA A 75 9.04 -5.22 -22.97
C ALA A 75 9.57 -5.15 -21.52
N VAL A 76 9.86 -6.29 -20.89
CA VAL A 76 10.44 -6.36 -19.54
C VAL A 76 11.89 -5.89 -19.52
N LYS A 77 12.70 -6.23 -20.54
CA LYS A 77 14.08 -5.72 -20.66
C LYS A 77 14.14 -4.22 -20.98
N GLN A 78 13.20 -3.72 -21.79
CA GLN A 78 13.12 -2.32 -22.15
C GLN A 78 12.70 -1.47 -20.93
N ALA A 79 11.73 -1.95 -20.13
CA ALA A 79 11.33 -1.32 -18.86
C ALA A 79 12.48 -1.15 -17.85
N THR A 80 13.45 -2.08 -17.82
CA THR A 80 14.64 -1.98 -16.95
C THR A 80 15.78 -1.10 -17.49
N SER A 81 15.68 -0.62 -18.73
CA SER A 81 16.73 0.21 -19.36
C SER A 81 16.28 1.63 -19.68
N THR A 82 14.97 1.88 -19.69
CA THR A 82 14.39 3.19 -19.99
C THR A 82 13.22 3.50 -19.05
N GLY A 83 13.52 4.05 -17.89
CA GLY A 83 12.67 4.92 -17.06
C GLY A 83 11.18 4.58 -16.99
N VAL A 84 10.79 3.83 -15.96
CA VAL A 84 9.39 3.61 -15.53
C VAL A 84 8.61 4.93 -15.35
N ALA A 85 9.32 6.03 -15.06
CA ALA A 85 8.75 7.38 -15.02
C ALA A 85 8.05 7.84 -16.31
N LYS A 86 8.33 7.23 -17.46
CA LYS A 86 7.66 7.53 -18.74
C LYS A 86 6.31 6.84 -18.90
N GLN A 87 6.05 5.76 -18.17
CA GLN A 87 4.96 4.84 -18.51
C GLN A 87 3.60 5.18 -17.84
N LEU A 88 3.57 6.03 -16.82
CA LEU A 88 2.32 6.37 -16.10
C LEU A 88 1.54 7.55 -16.71
N ILE A 89 2.06 8.26 -17.71
CA ILE A 89 1.31 9.36 -18.34
C ILE A 89 0.13 8.81 -19.13
N THR A 90 -1.04 8.90 -18.52
CA THR A 90 -2.28 8.34 -19.05
C THR A 90 -3.25 9.50 -19.19
N ALA A 91 -3.09 10.20 -20.31
CA ALA A 91 -3.82 11.44 -20.57
C ALA A 91 -5.31 11.18 -20.82
N GLU A 92 -5.70 9.95 -21.17
CA GLU A 92 -7.06 9.60 -21.57
C GLU A 92 -7.56 8.36 -20.83
N GLY A 93 -8.81 8.45 -20.34
CA GLY A 93 -9.46 7.37 -19.62
C GLY A 93 -10.14 7.83 -18.33
N PRO A 94 -10.93 6.94 -17.71
CA PRO A 94 -11.56 7.18 -16.41
C PRO A 94 -10.54 7.23 -15.26
N THR A 95 -9.44 6.49 -15.36
CA THR A 95 -8.32 6.51 -14.40
C THR A 95 -7.07 7.09 -15.05
N ARG A 96 -6.40 8.02 -14.36
CA ARG A 96 -5.24 8.77 -14.87
C ARG A 96 -4.20 9.01 -13.79
N SER A 97 -2.92 8.98 -14.17
CA SER A 97 -1.85 9.57 -13.36
C SER A 97 -1.80 11.07 -13.61
N MET A 98 -1.79 11.86 -12.53
CA MET A 98 -1.70 13.31 -12.61
C MET A 98 -0.25 13.77 -12.65
N HIS A 99 0.53 13.40 -11.64
CA HIS A 99 1.96 13.69 -11.55
C HIS A 99 2.63 12.84 -10.46
N PHE A 100 3.96 12.83 -10.45
CA PHE A 100 4.76 12.38 -9.32
C PHE A 100 4.47 13.21 -8.08
N LEU A 101 4.11 12.56 -6.98
CA LEU A 101 3.98 13.24 -5.69
C LEU A 101 5.36 13.47 -5.04
N THR A 102 6.29 12.54 -5.23
CA THR A 102 7.63 12.57 -4.62
C THR A 102 8.75 12.41 -5.66
N GLY A 103 9.98 12.60 -5.22
CA GLY A 103 11.19 12.42 -6.01
C GLY A 103 11.56 13.62 -6.89
N PRO A 104 12.63 13.48 -7.71
CA PRO A 104 13.15 14.55 -8.56
C PRO A 104 12.21 14.97 -9.70
N SER A 105 11.21 14.15 -10.00
CA SER A 105 10.18 14.42 -11.02
C SER A 105 8.92 15.07 -10.45
N SER A 106 8.80 15.17 -9.12
CA SER A 106 7.66 15.85 -8.49
C SER A 106 7.72 17.37 -8.70
N PRO A 107 6.57 18.06 -8.82
CA PRO A 107 6.53 19.52 -8.84
C PRO A 107 7.25 20.16 -7.65
N ASP A 108 7.14 19.54 -6.48
CA ASP A 108 7.76 20.02 -5.24
C ASP A 108 9.25 19.74 -5.12
N ARG A 109 9.83 18.89 -5.99
CA ARG A 109 11.25 18.52 -5.92
C ARG A 109 11.63 18.07 -4.51
N THR A 110 10.93 17.05 -4.01
CA THR A 110 11.13 16.55 -2.63
C THR A 110 12.57 16.07 -2.40
N ASP A 111 13.29 15.72 -3.46
CA ASP A 111 14.73 15.43 -3.47
C ASP A 111 15.55 16.62 -2.97
N ARG A 112 15.18 17.84 -3.41
CA ARG A 112 15.84 19.09 -3.06
C ARG A 112 15.31 19.70 -1.77
N LYS A 113 13.98 19.71 -1.58
CA LYS A 113 13.37 20.31 -0.39
C LYS A 113 13.69 19.49 0.85
N TRP A 114 13.58 18.16 0.77
CA TRP A 114 13.59 17.30 1.96
C TRP A 114 14.51 16.08 1.90
N GLY A 115 15.31 15.93 0.84
CA GLY A 115 16.17 14.76 0.67
C GLY A 115 15.38 13.48 0.43
N ILE A 116 14.25 13.56 -0.26
CA ILE A 116 13.38 12.42 -0.63
C ILE A 116 13.46 12.23 -2.14
N THR A 117 14.36 11.35 -2.57
CA THR A 117 14.57 11.02 -3.98
C THR A 117 13.67 9.88 -4.44
N SER A 118 13.42 8.93 -3.55
CA SER A 118 12.53 7.79 -3.75
C SER A 118 11.90 7.42 -2.41
N THR A 119 10.66 6.99 -2.46
CA THR A 119 9.85 6.61 -1.29
C THR A 119 8.60 5.87 -1.75
N ASP A 120 7.92 5.22 -0.83
CA ASP A 120 6.66 4.54 -1.10
C ASP A 120 5.54 4.90 -0.12
N LEU A 121 4.35 4.39 -0.45
CA LEU A 121 3.10 4.63 0.25
C LEU A 121 2.55 6.05 0.04
N GLY A 122 2.34 6.82 1.11
CA GLY A 122 1.56 8.06 1.08
C GLY A 122 0.20 7.90 1.74
N ILE A 123 0.18 7.26 2.91
CA ILE A 123 -1.02 7.06 3.74
C ILE A 123 -1.51 8.43 4.19
N ALA A 124 -2.62 8.87 3.61
CA ALA A 124 -3.18 10.18 3.85
C ALA A 124 -4.22 10.14 4.98
N TYR A 125 -4.16 11.12 5.88
CA TYR A 125 -5.20 11.35 6.88
C TYR A 125 -5.37 12.84 7.16
N LEU A 126 -6.57 13.20 7.60
CA LEU A 126 -6.95 14.58 7.86
C LEU A 126 -6.86 14.89 9.35
N ASP A 127 -6.32 16.06 9.66
CA ASP A 127 -6.55 16.77 10.91
C ASP A 127 -7.49 17.94 10.61
N ASP A 128 -8.70 17.88 11.15
CA ASP A 128 -9.70 18.94 11.10
C ASP A 128 -10.07 19.50 12.47
N SER A 129 -9.25 19.19 13.49
CA SER A 129 -9.45 19.60 14.88
C SER A 129 -9.31 21.12 15.10
N GLU A 130 -8.48 21.80 14.32
CA GLU A 130 -8.39 23.26 14.31
C GLU A 130 -9.49 23.85 13.42
N GLU A 131 -10.54 24.44 14.02
CA GLU A 131 -11.78 24.95 13.37
C GLU A 131 -11.61 25.82 12.10
N ASN A 132 -10.40 26.29 11.77
CA ASN A 132 -10.17 27.16 10.60
C ASN A 132 -8.99 26.80 9.71
N THR A 133 -8.21 25.73 9.96
CA THR A 133 -7.14 25.36 9.00
C THR A 133 -6.87 23.85 8.91
N PRO A 134 -7.68 23.08 8.18
CA PRO A 134 -7.46 21.64 8.00
C PRO A 134 -6.07 21.36 7.42
N ARG A 135 -5.43 20.28 7.87
CA ARG A 135 -4.14 19.80 7.35
C ARG A 135 -4.26 18.33 6.95
N MET A 136 -3.77 18.00 5.77
CA MET A 136 -3.57 16.62 5.36
C MET A 136 -2.16 16.20 5.72
N TYR A 137 -2.04 15.07 6.39
CA TYR A 137 -0.77 14.40 6.69
C TYR A 137 -0.60 13.20 5.75
N LEU A 138 0.63 12.94 5.31
CA LEU A 138 0.98 11.81 4.49
C LEU A 138 2.17 11.08 5.11
N ALA A 139 1.93 9.84 5.54
CA ALA A 139 2.97 8.95 6.04
C ALA A 139 3.49 8.06 4.91
N PHE A 140 4.81 8.10 4.70
CA PHE A 140 5.50 7.31 3.69
C PHE A 140 6.34 6.23 4.36
N GLY A 141 6.63 5.17 3.61
CA GLY A 141 7.44 4.04 4.04
C GLY A 141 8.93 4.27 3.81
N ASP A 142 9.63 3.20 3.39
CA ASP A 142 11.07 3.22 3.18
C ASP A 142 11.43 4.35 2.20
N THR A 143 12.38 5.20 2.58
CA THR A 143 12.64 6.48 1.93
C THR A 143 14.14 6.72 1.79
N PHE A 144 14.58 7.17 0.61
CA PHE A 144 16.00 7.33 0.27
C PHE A 144 16.30 8.74 -0.24
N SER A 145 17.48 9.27 0.10
CA SER A 145 17.94 10.58 -0.41
C SER A 145 18.83 10.46 -1.63
N CYS A 146 19.52 9.33 -1.84
CA CYS A 146 20.42 9.06 -2.98
C CYS A 146 21.46 10.16 -3.29
N SER A 147 21.65 11.14 -2.41
CA SER A 147 22.59 12.24 -2.53
C SER A 147 23.76 11.99 -1.57
N GLY A 148 24.94 11.63 -2.09
CA GLY A 148 26.16 11.45 -1.28
C GLY A 148 26.60 9.98 -1.08
N SER A 149 27.32 9.70 0.01
CA SER A 149 27.79 8.35 0.34
C SER A 149 26.69 7.54 1.02
N GLY A 150 26.28 6.44 0.40
CA GLY A 150 25.14 5.63 0.84
C GLY A 150 23.80 6.10 0.24
N ASN A 151 22.70 5.46 0.62
CA ASN A 151 21.36 5.76 0.09
C ASN A 151 20.54 6.71 1.00
N GLY A 152 21.02 7.02 2.21
CA GLY A 152 20.34 7.89 3.17
C GLY A 152 19.00 7.33 3.67
N TRP A 153 18.89 6.00 3.77
CA TRP A 153 17.64 5.31 4.10
C TRP A 153 17.03 5.72 5.44
N ARG A 154 15.73 6.00 5.42
CA ARG A 154 14.83 6.19 6.57
C ARG A 154 13.63 5.25 6.36
N SER A 155 13.18 4.54 7.40
CA SER A 155 12.09 3.56 7.34
C SER A 155 10.75 4.18 7.02
N ASN A 156 10.63 5.47 7.34
CA ASN A 156 9.41 6.24 7.20
C ASN A 156 9.76 7.72 7.23
N VAL A 157 8.91 8.53 6.62
CA VAL A 157 8.90 9.99 6.75
C VAL A 157 7.46 10.49 6.81
N LEU A 158 7.27 11.67 7.40
CA LEU A 158 5.95 12.30 7.51
C LEU A 158 5.97 13.68 6.86
N LEU A 159 5.07 13.90 5.92
CA LEU A 159 4.86 15.19 5.25
C LEU A 159 3.44 15.67 5.50
N ARG A 160 3.21 16.96 5.28
CA ARG A 160 1.87 17.54 5.38
C ARG A 160 1.64 18.66 4.39
N THR A 161 0.36 18.89 4.12
CA THR A 161 -0.13 19.93 3.24
C THR A 161 -1.45 20.51 3.72
N ARG A 162 -1.83 21.64 3.12
CA ARG A 162 -3.15 22.28 3.22
C ARG A 162 -3.80 22.35 1.84
N ASP A 163 -3.20 21.71 0.85
CA ASP A 163 -3.73 21.60 -0.49
C ASP A 163 -4.80 20.51 -0.51
N PHE A 164 -6.01 20.92 -0.88
CA PHE A 164 -7.18 20.05 -1.05
C PHE A 164 -7.81 20.24 -2.44
N ASN A 165 -7.17 21.00 -3.34
CA ASN A 165 -7.65 21.19 -4.70
C ASN A 165 -7.04 20.14 -5.63
N TYR A 166 -7.35 18.86 -5.40
CA TYR A 166 -6.66 17.77 -6.07
C TYR A 166 -6.80 17.76 -7.60
N GLY A 167 -7.73 18.52 -8.17
CA GLY A 167 -7.92 18.65 -9.60
C GLY A 167 -6.76 19.32 -10.34
N ASP A 168 -5.94 20.14 -9.66
CA ASP A 168 -4.72 20.74 -10.24
C ASP A 168 -3.41 20.01 -9.84
N GLY A 169 -3.53 18.96 -9.02
CA GLY A 169 -2.42 18.21 -8.46
C GLY A 169 -2.44 18.20 -6.93
N VAL A 170 -1.37 17.72 -6.32
CA VAL A 170 -1.17 17.77 -4.87
C VAL A 170 0.19 18.37 -4.59
N SER A 171 0.17 19.48 -3.87
CA SER A 171 1.38 20.15 -3.38
C SER A 171 1.69 19.72 -1.95
N LEU A 172 2.95 19.45 -1.65
CA LEU A 172 3.49 19.18 -0.32
C LEU A 172 4.12 20.47 0.23
N HIS A 173 3.80 20.81 1.48
CA HIS A 173 4.24 22.09 2.07
C HIS A 173 5.33 21.94 3.13
N GLN A 174 5.27 20.89 3.94
CA GLN A 174 6.23 20.69 5.03
C GLN A 174 6.56 19.21 5.22
N ALA A 175 7.80 18.93 5.61
CA ALA A 175 8.20 17.63 6.15
C ALA A 175 8.54 17.77 7.63
N LEU A 176 8.37 16.69 8.38
CA LEU A 176 8.87 16.59 9.74
C LEU A 176 10.38 16.39 9.69
N THR A 177 11.14 17.33 10.25
CA THR A 177 12.60 17.30 10.39
C THR A 177 13.00 17.21 11.86
N SER A 178 14.30 17.25 12.16
CA SER A 178 14.81 17.38 13.54
C SER A 178 14.35 18.66 14.23
N ASP A 179 14.05 19.71 13.46
CA ASP A 179 13.63 21.03 13.95
C ASP A 179 12.11 21.22 13.84
N GLY A 180 11.35 20.13 13.77
CA GLY A 180 9.89 20.14 13.61
C GLY A 180 9.45 20.27 12.15
N TRP A 181 8.29 20.89 11.92
CA TRP A 181 7.72 21.03 10.59
C TRP A 181 8.39 22.14 9.78
N GLN A 182 9.10 21.77 8.72
CA GLN A 182 9.88 22.71 7.91
C GLN A 182 9.50 22.63 6.43
N SER A 183 9.53 23.77 5.74
CA SER A 183 9.32 23.85 4.29
C SER A 183 10.53 23.34 3.48
N SER A 184 11.68 23.14 4.13
CA SER A 184 12.88 22.52 3.58
C SER A 184 13.78 21.97 4.71
N GLY A 185 14.80 21.18 4.35
CA GLY A 185 15.69 20.48 5.29
C GLY A 185 15.40 18.98 5.32
N THR A 186 16.26 18.16 5.92
CA THR A 186 16.14 16.70 5.80
C THR A 186 14.92 16.15 6.56
N ALA A 187 14.00 15.49 5.84
CA ALA A 187 12.91 14.75 6.48
C ALA A 187 13.49 13.63 7.38
N ARG A 188 12.99 13.50 8.60
CA ARG A 188 13.50 12.52 9.57
C ARG A 188 12.64 11.25 9.63
N GLU A 189 13.29 10.14 9.99
CA GLU A 189 12.60 8.95 10.48
C GLU A 189 11.93 9.30 11.83
N PHE A 190 10.64 9.02 11.94
CA PHE A 190 9.85 9.37 13.15
C PHE A 190 9.40 8.14 13.93
N ILE A 191 9.31 6.98 13.28
CA ILE A 191 9.21 5.66 13.92
C ILE A 191 10.55 4.97 13.71
N SER A 192 11.32 4.79 14.78
CA SER A 192 12.62 4.15 14.70
C SER A 192 12.50 2.70 14.26
N SER A 193 13.58 2.16 13.69
CA SER A 193 13.75 0.72 13.48
C SER A 193 15.16 0.26 13.83
N GLU A 194 15.33 -1.02 14.16
CA GLU A 194 16.66 -1.60 14.43
C GLU A 194 17.55 -1.70 13.19
N LYS A 195 16.98 -1.58 11.98
CA LYS A 195 17.69 -1.69 10.69
C LYS A 195 18.52 -2.96 10.56
N ASN A 196 18.06 -4.06 11.16
CA ASN A 196 18.75 -5.34 11.24
C ASN A 196 17.90 -6.46 10.62
N PRO A 197 18.18 -6.88 9.38
CA PRO A 197 17.43 -7.93 8.69
C PRO A 197 17.37 -9.24 9.51
N GLY A 198 16.16 -9.76 9.73
CA GLY A 198 15.92 -10.96 10.53
C GLY A 198 15.61 -10.68 12.01
N VAL A 199 15.95 -9.49 12.51
CA VAL A 199 15.57 -8.98 13.83
C VAL A 199 14.43 -7.98 13.66
N GLU A 200 14.70 -6.81 13.11
CA GLU A 200 13.73 -5.84 12.62
C GLU A 200 14.40 -5.05 11.49
N HIS A 201 13.96 -5.33 10.26
CA HIS A 201 14.49 -4.72 9.05
C HIS A 201 14.06 -3.26 8.94
N THR A 202 12.77 -2.99 9.12
CA THR A 202 12.17 -1.65 8.97
C THR A 202 10.87 -1.54 9.75
N THR A 203 10.41 -0.31 9.98
CA THR A 203 9.10 0.00 10.56
C THR A 203 8.29 0.83 9.56
N ILE A 204 7.15 0.30 9.13
CA ILE A 204 6.38 0.83 8.01
C ILE A 204 4.99 1.28 8.49
N PRO A 205 4.62 2.56 8.31
CA PRO A 205 3.26 3.04 8.55
C PRO A 205 2.26 2.26 7.69
N THR A 206 1.05 2.05 8.22
CA THR A 206 -0.03 1.33 7.54
C THR A 206 -1.33 2.11 7.54
N ALA A 207 -1.62 2.87 8.60
CA ALA A 207 -2.80 3.73 8.70
C ALA A 207 -2.48 4.99 9.51
N GLY A 208 -3.26 6.06 9.29
CA GLY A 208 -3.21 7.29 10.08
C GLY A 208 -4.62 7.83 10.34
N ILE A 209 -4.81 8.44 11.50
CA ILE A 209 -6.06 9.13 11.88
C ILE A 209 -5.76 10.21 12.93
N GLU A 210 -6.58 11.25 12.96
CA GLU A 210 -6.58 12.25 14.03
C GLU A 210 -7.92 12.15 14.79
N ILE A 211 -7.85 12.15 16.12
CA ILE A 211 -9.01 12.09 17.00
C ILE A 211 -8.80 13.10 18.13
N ASN A 212 -9.66 14.12 18.19
CA ASN A 212 -9.72 15.11 19.28
C ASN A 212 -8.36 15.77 19.61
N GLY A 213 -7.63 16.21 18.58
CA GLY A 213 -6.31 16.83 18.63
C GLY A 213 -5.15 15.85 18.80
N THR A 214 -5.40 14.54 18.76
CA THR A 214 -4.37 13.50 18.89
C THR A 214 -4.22 12.74 17.58
N HIS A 215 -3.01 12.73 17.03
CA HIS A 215 -2.70 11.92 15.86
C HIS A 215 -2.28 10.52 16.27
N TYR A 216 -2.73 9.54 15.49
CA TYR A 216 -2.38 8.14 15.64
C TYR A 216 -1.90 7.59 14.30
N ILE A 217 -0.81 6.84 14.31
CA ILE A 217 -0.30 6.11 13.14
C ILE A 217 -0.08 4.66 13.53
N ASP A 218 -0.76 3.75 12.84
CA ASP A 218 -0.51 2.32 12.97
C ASP A 218 0.66 1.94 12.07
N TYR A 219 1.55 1.09 12.56
CA TYR A 219 2.74 0.65 11.83
C TYR A 219 3.00 -0.83 12.07
N MET A 220 3.72 -1.44 11.13
CA MET A 220 4.24 -2.80 11.25
C MET A 220 5.75 -2.79 11.49
N SER A 221 6.22 -3.65 12.38
CA SER A 221 7.64 -4.01 12.51
C SER A 221 7.93 -5.16 11.56
N VAL A 222 8.66 -4.89 10.48
CA VAL A 222 9.00 -5.91 9.48
C VAL A 222 10.29 -6.61 9.90
N LYS A 223 10.21 -7.92 10.13
CA LYS A 223 11.37 -8.76 10.46
C LYS A 223 12.26 -8.99 9.24
N LYS A 224 11.66 -9.36 8.10
CA LYS A 224 12.38 -9.66 6.85
C LYS A 224 11.46 -9.66 5.64
N TRP A 225 12.06 -9.46 4.46
CA TRP A 225 11.47 -9.60 3.13
C TRP A 225 12.01 -10.87 2.44
N PRO A 226 11.35 -12.04 2.57
CA PRO A 226 11.75 -13.24 1.84
C PRO A 226 11.57 -13.03 0.33
N LYS A 227 12.40 -13.71 -0.48
CA LYS A 227 12.35 -13.59 -1.94
C LYS A 227 11.05 -14.14 -2.56
N ASP A 228 10.58 -15.28 -2.05
CA ASP A 228 9.49 -16.07 -2.67
C ASP A 228 8.35 -16.36 -1.68
N ALA A 229 8.15 -15.50 -0.67
CA ALA A 229 7.10 -15.65 0.33
C ALA A 229 6.63 -14.29 0.86
N PRO A 230 5.42 -14.21 1.47
CA PRO A 230 5.00 -13.04 2.23
C PRO A 230 6.09 -12.52 3.16
N TRP A 231 6.23 -11.20 3.26
CA TRP A 231 7.11 -10.61 4.28
C TRP A 231 6.65 -11.00 5.67
N VAL A 232 7.58 -11.07 6.61
CA VAL A 232 7.29 -11.49 7.98
C VAL A 232 7.38 -10.27 8.89
N THR A 233 6.35 -10.04 9.69
CA THR A 233 6.36 -8.99 10.73
C THR A 233 6.64 -9.59 12.11
N ASN A 234 7.19 -8.79 13.01
CA ASN A 234 7.25 -9.14 14.42
C ASN A 234 5.94 -8.78 15.13
N TYR A 235 5.40 -7.60 14.84
CA TYR A 235 4.18 -7.08 15.44
C TYR A 235 3.65 -5.91 14.61
N ALA A 236 2.41 -5.52 14.90
CA ALA A 236 1.89 -4.19 14.60
C ALA A 236 1.63 -3.41 15.89
N ALA A 237 1.75 -2.08 15.84
CA ALA A 237 1.50 -1.20 16.97
C ALA A 237 1.14 0.21 16.49
N THR A 238 0.72 1.07 17.41
CA THR A 238 0.25 2.42 17.12
C THR A 238 1.16 3.43 17.82
N MET A 239 1.62 4.41 17.05
CA MET A 239 2.28 5.62 17.56
C MET A 239 1.22 6.70 17.79
N LYS A 240 1.40 7.53 18.82
CA LYS A 240 0.57 8.70 19.08
C LYS A 240 1.39 9.99 19.17
N SER A 241 0.79 11.10 18.75
CA SER A 241 1.31 12.47 18.90
C SER A 241 0.20 13.40 19.36
N THR A 242 0.48 14.22 20.38
CA THR A 242 -0.46 15.21 20.94
C THR A 242 0.03 16.65 20.72
N ASP A 243 0.99 16.85 19.82
CA ASP A 243 1.67 18.11 19.58
C ASP A 243 1.75 18.46 18.09
N ASP A 244 0.65 18.21 17.36
CA ASP A 244 0.51 18.47 15.93
C ASP A 244 1.52 17.65 15.09
N GLY A 245 1.73 16.39 15.47
CA GLY A 245 2.60 15.45 14.75
C GLY A 245 4.10 15.69 14.92
N ARG A 246 4.52 16.52 15.90
CA ARG A 246 5.94 16.87 16.08
C ARG A 246 6.71 15.80 16.84
N THR A 247 6.14 15.22 17.88
CA THR A 247 6.75 14.14 18.67
C THR A 247 5.82 12.95 18.76
N TRP A 248 6.41 11.75 18.74
CA TRP A 248 5.67 10.49 18.65
C TRP A 248 6.11 9.52 19.73
N SER A 249 5.14 8.82 20.31
CA SER A 249 5.39 7.79 21.32
C SER A 249 4.57 6.54 21.02
N VAL A 250 5.14 5.37 21.25
CA VAL A 250 4.42 4.10 21.05
C VAL A 250 3.37 3.89 22.13
N VAL A 251 2.18 3.43 21.73
CA VAL A 251 1.12 2.99 22.63
C VAL A 251 1.30 1.49 22.86
N GLY A 252 2.00 1.11 23.94
CA GLY A 252 2.33 -0.30 24.18
C GLY A 252 1.13 -1.24 24.34
N ASP A 253 -0.04 -0.72 24.74
CA ASP A 253 -1.26 -1.53 24.83
C ASP A 253 -1.91 -1.81 23.45
N SER A 254 -1.50 -1.09 22.41
CA SER A 254 -1.98 -1.30 21.04
C SER A 254 -1.21 -2.41 20.29
N THR A 255 -0.23 -3.06 20.95
CA THR A 255 0.70 -3.98 20.29
C THR A 255 0.07 -5.34 20.01
N ARG A 256 0.10 -5.73 18.73
CA ARG A 256 -0.43 -6.98 18.19
C ARG A 256 0.73 -7.83 17.68
N VAL A 257 1.29 -8.65 18.57
CA VAL A 257 2.45 -9.51 18.30
C VAL A 257 2.05 -10.60 17.30
N ASN A 258 2.85 -10.79 16.25
CA ASN A 258 2.62 -11.81 15.23
C ASN A 258 3.17 -13.17 15.68
N GLU A 259 2.68 -14.26 15.07
CA GLU A 259 3.00 -15.66 15.44
C GLU A 259 4.51 -15.97 15.35
N HIS A 260 5.26 -15.26 14.51
CA HIS A 260 6.67 -15.53 14.23
C HIS A 260 7.62 -14.38 14.60
N ALA A 261 7.23 -13.60 15.62
CA ALA A 261 8.06 -12.56 16.21
C ALA A 261 9.43 -13.09 16.65
N THR A 262 10.48 -12.29 16.49
CA THR A 262 11.79 -12.61 17.07
C THR A 262 11.82 -12.39 18.59
N ASN A 263 12.69 -13.13 19.28
CA ASN A 263 13.01 -12.90 20.69
C ASN A 263 14.13 -11.86 20.87
N ASP A 264 14.71 -11.38 19.77
CA ASP A 264 15.87 -10.48 19.74
C ASP A 264 15.49 -8.99 19.81
N ILE A 265 14.20 -8.67 19.99
CA ILE A 265 13.71 -7.30 20.16
C ILE A 265 12.87 -7.17 21.42
N ILE A 266 12.86 -5.96 22.00
CA ILE A 266 11.94 -5.62 23.07
C ILE A 266 10.61 -5.21 22.44
N LEU A 267 9.61 -6.09 22.53
CA LEU A 267 8.26 -5.80 22.04
C LEU A 267 7.66 -4.61 22.79
N PRO A 268 7.03 -3.64 22.10
CA PRO A 268 6.35 -2.53 22.77
C PRO A 268 5.27 -3.06 23.73
N GLY A 269 5.18 -2.40 24.89
CA GLY A 269 4.28 -2.85 25.96
C GLY A 269 4.59 -4.22 26.57
N ARG A 270 5.68 -4.90 26.15
CA ARG A 270 6.05 -6.27 26.56
C ARG A 270 4.91 -7.27 26.36
N LYS A 271 4.11 -7.07 25.32
CA LYS A 271 3.00 -7.98 24.96
C LYS A 271 3.55 -9.30 24.42
N GLY A 272 2.74 -10.35 24.58
CA GLY A 272 2.96 -11.66 23.95
C GLY A 272 2.04 -11.85 22.75
N TYR A 273 2.24 -12.94 22.02
CA TYR A 273 1.31 -13.39 20.99
C TYR A 273 -0.03 -13.78 21.61
N ASP A 274 -1.11 -13.39 20.94
CA ASP A 274 -2.48 -13.82 21.19
C ASP A 274 -3.10 -14.26 19.86
N THR A 275 -3.92 -15.30 19.90
CA THR A 275 -4.51 -15.89 18.69
C THR A 275 -5.43 -14.87 18.03
N GLY A 276 -5.28 -14.68 16.73
CA GLY A 276 -5.98 -13.65 15.95
C GLY A 276 -5.11 -12.42 15.68
N ASN A 277 -4.00 -12.20 16.40
CA ASN A 277 -3.11 -11.08 16.09
C ASN A 277 -2.43 -11.22 14.72
N GLU A 278 -2.24 -12.44 14.21
CA GLU A 278 -1.73 -12.71 12.87
C GLU A 278 -2.63 -12.13 11.77
N LYS A 279 -3.90 -11.84 12.08
CA LYS A 279 -4.87 -11.19 11.18
C LYS A 279 -4.81 -9.66 11.20
N LEU A 280 -4.06 -9.07 12.13
CA LEU A 280 -4.14 -7.65 12.52
C LEU A 280 -2.81 -6.88 12.35
N GLN A 281 -2.09 -7.16 11.26
CA GLN A 281 -0.70 -6.70 11.07
C GLN A 281 -0.55 -5.43 10.23
N MET A 282 -1.52 -5.15 9.36
CA MET A 282 -1.61 -3.87 8.65
C MET A 282 -3.02 -3.34 8.83
N SER A 283 -3.20 -2.04 8.70
CA SER A 283 -4.48 -1.41 8.99
C SER A 283 -4.91 -0.39 7.94
N ALA A 284 -6.22 -0.10 7.94
CA ALA A 284 -6.80 1.12 7.41
C ALA A 284 -7.80 1.64 8.44
N PHE A 285 -7.70 2.92 8.81
CA PHE A 285 -8.61 3.56 9.77
C PHE A 285 -9.74 4.27 9.05
N LEU A 286 -10.92 4.25 9.67
CA LEU A 286 -12.13 4.89 9.17
C LEU A 286 -12.91 5.48 10.36
N GLN A 287 -13.25 6.77 10.24
CA GLN A 287 -14.36 7.37 10.95
C GLN A 287 -15.54 7.48 10.00
N THR A 288 -16.73 7.20 10.53
CA THR A 288 -17.99 7.31 9.80
C THR A 288 -18.33 8.80 9.57
N PRO A 289 -19.04 9.14 8.48
CA PRO A 289 -19.38 10.53 8.18
C PRO A 289 -20.28 11.18 9.23
N ASP A 290 -21.08 10.39 9.95
CA ASP A 290 -21.96 10.80 11.05
C ASP A 290 -21.25 10.83 12.42
N LYS A 291 -19.98 10.43 12.48
CA LYS A 291 -19.18 10.33 13.72
C LYS A 291 -19.95 9.57 14.81
N ASP A 292 -20.28 8.31 14.51
CA ASP A 292 -21.00 7.38 15.39
C ASP A 292 -20.29 7.04 16.72
N GLY A 293 -19.18 7.72 17.03
CA GLY A 293 -18.39 7.58 18.25
C GLY A 293 -17.38 6.44 18.19
N TYR A 294 -17.24 5.78 17.04
CA TYR A 294 -16.30 4.69 16.82
C TYR A 294 -15.21 5.04 15.81
N VAL A 295 -14.03 4.47 16.06
CA VAL A 295 -12.99 4.32 15.05
C VAL A 295 -12.98 2.88 14.59
N TYR A 296 -13.21 2.70 13.30
CA TYR A 296 -13.12 1.42 12.63
C TYR A 296 -11.68 1.19 12.17
N ARG A 297 -11.17 -0.01 12.43
CA ARG A 297 -9.90 -0.50 11.94
C ARG A 297 -10.17 -1.73 11.09
N TYR A 298 -10.01 -1.56 9.79
CA TYR A 298 -9.82 -2.69 8.90
C TYR A 298 -8.39 -3.17 9.07
N SER A 299 -8.18 -4.48 9.09
CA SER A 299 -6.85 -5.04 9.18
C SER A 299 -6.65 -6.22 8.25
N THR A 300 -5.39 -6.47 7.90
CA THR A 300 -4.95 -7.64 7.14
C THR A 300 -3.81 -8.36 7.87
N PRO A 301 -3.57 -9.64 7.55
CA PRO A 301 -2.30 -10.29 7.85
C PRO A 301 -1.12 -9.58 7.17
N ASN A 302 0.10 -9.93 7.58
CA ASN A 302 1.30 -9.52 6.87
C ASN A 302 1.33 -10.14 5.45
N GLY A 303 1.98 -9.44 4.52
CA GLY A 303 2.02 -9.85 3.12
C GLY A 303 0.83 -9.35 2.32
N ARG A 304 0.63 -9.97 1.16
CA ARG A 304 -0.50 -9.67 0.26
C ARG A 304 -1.36 -10.89 -0.08
N ALA A 305 -1.30 -11.91 0.78
CA ALA A 305 -1.97 -13.19 0.57
C ALA A 305 -3.27 -13.34 1.38
N GLY A 306 -3.48 -12.46 2.38
CA GLY A 306 -4.61 -12.50 3.30
C GLY A 306 -5.81 -11.70 2.84
N THR A 307 -6.85 -11.69 3.67
CA THR A 307 -8.09 -10.93 3.50
C THR A 307 -8.17 -9.78 4.51
N ALA A 308 -9.22 -8.95 4.42
CA ALA A 308 -9.54 -7.90 5.38
C ALA A 308 -10.47 -8.41 6.49
N TYR A 309 -10.20 -7.94 7.69
CA TYR A 309 -10.97 -8.13 8.92
C TYR A 309 -11.39 -6.77 9.45
N LEU A 310 -12.50 -6.69 10.17
CA LEU A 310 -12.99 -5.42 10.72
C LEU A 310 -13.05 -5.49 12.24
N SER A 311 -12.59 -4.41 12.86
CA SER A 311 -12.69 -4.17 14.29
C SER A 311 -13.07 -2.71 14.52
N ARG A 312 -13.62 -2.37 15.69
CA ARG A 312 -13.88 -0.98 16.07
C ARG A 312 -13.66 -0.76 17.55
N ALA A 313 -13.29 0.44 17.94
CA ALA A 313 -13.23 0.88 19.33
C ALA A 313 -13.88 2.25 19.47
N LYS A 314 -14.39 2.58 20.65
CA LYS A 314 -14.86 3.94 20.90
C LYS A 314 -13.70 4.92 20.79
N GLU A 315 -13.96 6.11 20.25
CA GLU A 315 -12.94 7.16 20.08
C GLU A 315 -12.17 7.47 21.38
N SER A 316 -12.88 7.49 22.52
CA SER A 316 -12.28 7.77 23.84
C SER A 316 -11.35 6.66 24.37
N GLU A 317 -11.43 5.47 23.80
CA GLU A 317 -10.67 4.28 24.24
C GLU A 317 -9.61 3.86 23.20
N PHE A 318 -9.66 4.46 22.01
CA PHE A 318 -8.69 4.21 20.95
C PHE A 318 -7.28 4.70 21.35
N PRO A 319 -6.21 3.92 21.11
CA PRO A 319 -6.13 2.64 20.39
C PRO A 319 -5.88 1.44 21.33
N SER A 320 -6.49 1.38 22.52
CA SER A 320 -6.30 0.23 23.42
C SER A 320 -6.83 -1.06 22.78
N GLU A 321 -6.00 -2.09 22.64
CA GLU A 321 -6.44 -3.39 22.09
C GLU A 321 -7.56 -4.03 22.91
N SER A 322 -7.65 -3.72 24.21
CA SER A 322 -8.69 -4.27 25.09
C SER A 322 -10.07 -3.66 24.87
N ALA A 323 -10.14 -2.51 24.18
CA ALA A 323 -11.39 -1.80 23.90
C ALA A 323 -11.99 -2.12 22.52
N PHE A 324 -11.29 -2.91 21.69
CA PHE A 324 -11.79 -3.28 20.38
C PHE A 324 -12.87 -4.37 20.45
N GLU A 325 -13.94 -4.13 19.71
CA GLU A 325 -14.89 -5.15 19.28
C GLU A 325 -14.52 -5.60 17.86
N TYR A 326 -14.76 -6.87 17.55
CA TYR A 326 -14.32 -7.57 16.35
C TYR A 326 -15.53 -8.10 15.58
N TRP A 327 -15.59 -7.85 14.28
CA TRP A 327 -16.69 -8.31 13.44
C TRP A 327 -16.58 -9.81 13.15
N ASP A 328 -17.58 -10.58 13.55
CA ASP A 328 -17.67 -12.04 13.35
C ASP A 328 -18.39 -12.44 12.05
N GLY A 329 -18.68 -11.46 11.18
CA GLY A 329 -19.48 -11.64 9.97
C GLY A 329 -20.97 -11.30 10.15
N HIS A 330 -21.45 -11.22 11.39
CA HIS A 330 -22.88 -10.98 11.70
C HIS A 330 -23.09 -10.04 12.90
N SER A 331 -22.17 -10.04 13.86
CA SER A 331 -22.23 -9.29 15.10
C SER A 331 -20.84 -8.86 15.59
N TRP A 332 -20.83 -8.02 16.63
CA TRP A 332 -19.61 -7.54 17.27
C TRP A 332 -19.25 -8.43 18.46
N SER A 333 -18.11 -9.14 18.36
CA SER A 333 -17.54 -9.94 19.43
C SER A 333 -16.47 -9.16 20.20
N SER A 334 -16.31 -9.44 21.48
CA SER A 334 -15.17 -8.93 22.27
C SER A 334 -13.90 -9.77 22.06
N ASP A 335 -13.97 -10.85 21.28
CA ASP A 335 -12.89 -11.81 21.11
C ASP A 335 -12.36 -11.79 19.67
N ARG A 336 -11.08 -11.42 19.53
CA ARG A 336 -10.41 -11.33 18.21
C ARG A 336 -10.34 -12.69 17.49
N ARG A 337 -10.50 -13.81 18.19
CA ARG A 337 -10.51 -15.15 17.61
C ARG A 337 -11.71 -15.38 16.70
N ASP A 338 -12.79 -14.64 16.92
CA ASP A 338 -14.04 -14.76 16.16
C ASP A 338 -14.02 -13.96 14.83
N LEU A 339 -12.91 -13.27 14.53
CA LEU A 339 -12.79 -12.47 13.31
C LEU A 339 -13.04 -13.27 12.03
N GLU A 340 -14.01 -12.83 11.26
CA GLU A 340 -14.34 -13.34 9.93
C GLU A 340 -14.02 -12.30 8.83
N PRO A 341 -13.78 -12.74 7.57
CA PRO A 341 -13.48 -11.85 6.46
C PRO A 341 -14.62 -10.85 6.18
N VAL A 342 -14.32 -9.55 6.23
CA VAL A 342 -15.33 -8.48 6.05
C VAL A 342 -15.88 -8.39 4.62
N PHE A 343 -15.11 -8.85 3.62
CA PHE A 343 -15.59 -8.92 2.24
C PHE A 343 -16.41 -10.18 1.92
N GLY A 344 -16.74 -10.96 2.95
CA GLY A 344 -17.58 -12.15 2.87
C GLY A 344 -16.85 -13.38 2.32
N PRO A 345 -17.42 -14.58 2.55
CA PRO A 345 -16.78 -15.86 2.22
C PRO A 345 -16.70 -16.13 0.71
N SER A 346 -17.59 -15.54 -0.09
CA SER A 346 -17.64 -15.75 -1.54
C SER A 346 -16.53 -15.02 -2.30
N ASN A 347 -15.94 -13.97 -1.71
CA ASN A 347 -14.85 -13.24 -2.34
C ASN A 347 -13.99 -12.46 -1.31
N PRO A 348 -13.23 -13.17 -0.47
CA PRO A 348 -12.43 -12.55 0.58
C PRO A 348 -11.30 -11.67 0.01
N GLY A 349 -10.89 -11.85 -1.25
CA GLY A 349 -9.78 -11.14 -1.87
C GLY A 349 -8.40 -11.54 -1.32
N LYS A 350 -7.34 -11.23 -2.06
CA LYS A 350 -5.95 -11.29 -1.59
C LYS A 350 -5.38 -9.89 -1.54
N LEU A 351 -5.55 -9.26 -0.38
CA LEU A 351 -5.32 -7.84 -0.19
C LEU A 351 -3.85 -7.57 0.10
N GLY A 352 -3.28 -6.60 -0.60
CA GLY A 352 -2.11 -5.86 -0.13
C GLY A 352 -2.51 -4.68 0.76
N GLU A 353 -1.77 -3.59 0.63
CA GLU A 353 -2.05 -2.32 1.29
C GLU A 353 -3.45 -1.82 0.92
N MET A 354 -4.18 -1.25 1.89
CA MET A 354 -5.58 -0.84 1.74
C MET A 354 -5.82 0.55 2.32
N SER A 355 -6.79 1.27 1.76
CA SER A 355 -7.43 2.43 2.37
C SER A 355 -8.94 2.34 2.24
N VAL A 356 -9.66 2.95 3.18
CA VAL A 356 -11.13 2.99 3.20
C VAL A 356 -11.59 4.38 3.58
N VAL A 357 -12.51 4.97 2.81
CA VAL A 357 -13.13 6.26 3.13
C VAL A 357 -14.62 6.22 2.84
N TYR A 358 -15.38 7.15 3.42
CA TYR A 358 -16.70 7.47 2.91
C TYR A 358 -16.61 8.51 1.79
N ASN A 359 -17.17 8.20 0.61
CA ASN A 359 -17.26 9.14 -0.50
C ASN A 359 -18.67 9.74 -0.57
N LYS A 360 -18.77 11.07 -0.44
CA LYS A 360 -20.06 11.78 -0.41
C LYS A 360 -20.76 11.83 -1.76
N TYR A 361 -20.01 11.87 -2.87
CA TYR A 361 -20.55 11.99 -4.21
C TYR A 361 -21.41 10.77 -4.59
N ILE A 362 -20.88 9.56 -4.37
CA ILE A 362 -21.63 8.31 -4.62
C ILE A 362 -22.36 7.76 -3.40
N ASN A 363 -22.25 8.42 -2.24
CA ASN A 363 -22.91 8.05 -0.97
C ASN A 363 -22.61 6.59 -0.56
N LYS A 364 -21.34 6.20 -0.60
CA LYS A 364 -20.85 4.86 -0.27
C LYS A 364 -19.53 4.91 0.47
N TYR A 365 -19.27 3.89 1.28
CA TYR A 365 -17.90 3.55 1.66
C TYR A 365 -17.16 3.01 0.45
N VAL A 366 -15.91 3.43 0.27
CA VAL A 366 -15.02 3.02 -0.82
C VAL A 366 -13.76 2.44 -0.21
N ALA A 367 -13.47 1.19 -0.55
CA ALA A 367 -12.20 0.54 -0.23
C ALA A 367 -11.34 0.45 -1.50
N LEU A 368 -10.07 0.80 -1.39
CA LEU A 368 -9.08 0.71 -2.45
C LEU A 368 -7.88 -0.10 -1.96
N TYR A 369 -7.47 -1.10 -2.73
CA TYR A 369 -6.36 -1.97 -2.36
C TYR A 369 -5.76 -2.70 -3.58
N LEU A 370 -4.53 -3.18 -3.45
CA LEU A 370 -3.94 -4.10 -4.44
C LEU A 370 -4.50 -5.51 -4.24
N ASP A 371 -5.22 -6.04 -5.23
CA ASP A 371 -5.61 -7.45 -5.27
C ASP A 371 -4.49 -8.25 -5.95
N SER A 372 -3.75 -9.02 -5.14
CA SER A 372 -2.62 -9.79 -5.65
C SER A 372 -3.02 -11.02 -6.46
N ALA A 373 -4.26 -11.50 -6.34
CA ALA A 373 -4.75 -12.59 -7.17
C ALA A 373 -5.11 -12.08 -8.58
N LYS A 374 -5.66 -10.86 -8.67
CA LYS A 374 -5.95 -10.18 -9.94
C LYS A 374 -4.74 -9.47 -10.54
N TYR A 375 -3.73 -9.19 -9.71
CA TYR A 375 -2.61 -8.30 -10.04
C TYR A 375 -3.11 -6.93 -10.53
N ALA A 376 -3.98 -6.31 -9.73
CA ALA A 376 -4.62 -5.04 -10.08
C ALA A 376 -4.95 -4.21 -8.84
N LEU A 377 -4.97 -2.88 -8.99
CA LEU A 377 -5.60 -2.01 -8.00
C LEU A 377 -7.11 -2.10 -8.18
N VAL A 378 -7.81 -2.43 -7.11
CA VAL A 378 -9.27 -2.63 -7.16
C VAL A 378 -10.00 -1.76 -6.17
N MET A 379 -11.22 -1.39 -6.54
CA MET A 379 -12.18 -0.66 -5.74
C MET A 379 -13.33 -1.58 -5.33
N ARG A 380 -13.80 -1.44 -4.09
CA ARG A 380 -15.09 -1.97 -3.62
C ARG A 380 -15.92 -0.86 -3.00
N THR A 381 -17.24 -1.04 -3.02
CA THR A 381 -18.18 -0.12 -2.37
C THR A 381 -19.13 -0.83 -1.42
N ALA A 382 -19.55 -0.17 -0.36
CA ALA A 382 -20.55 -0.66 0.60
C ALA A 382 -21.43 0.47 1.15
N ASP A 383 -22.59 0.12 1.71
CA ASP A 383 -23.50 1.04 2.39
C ASP A 383 -23.13 1.29 3.86
N THR A 384 -22.51 0.31 4.52
CA THR A 384 -22.01 0.42 5.89
C THR A 384 -20.55 -0.04 5.95
N PRO A 385 -19.81 0.27 7.04
CA PRO A 385 -18.43 -0.21 7.21
C PRO A 385 -18.32 -1.75 7.13
N GLU A 386 -19.29 -2.46 7.68
CA GLU A 386 -19.32 -3.93 7.75
C GLU A 386 -19.65 -4.58 6.39
N GLY A 387 -20.23 -3.82 5.45
CA GLY A 387 -20.69 -4.33 4.15
C GLY A 387 -22.21 -4.33 3.99
N GLU A 388 -22.81 -5.11 3.10
CA GLU A 388 -22.20 -6.06 2.15
C GLU A 388 -21.33 -5.35 1.10
N TRP A 389 -20.05 -5.72 1.02
CA TRP A 389 -19.12 -5.13 0.07
C TRP A 389 -19.36 -5.66 -1.36
N SER A 390 -19.30 -4.76 -2.34
CA SER A 390 -19.36 -5.15 -3.76
C SER A 390 -18.22 -6.11 -4.14
N ALA A 391 -18.38 -6.80 -5.27
CA ALA A 391 -17.25 -7.45 -5.92
C ALA A 391 -16.13 -6.43 -6.25
N PRO A 392 -14.86 -6.85 -6.31
CA PRO A 392 -13.73 -5.98 -6.60
C PRO A 392 -13.75 -5.58 -8.07
N ARG A 393 -13.83 -4.27 -8.30
CA ARG A 393 -13.72 -3.63 -9.60
C ARG A 393 -12.29 -3.21 -9.86
N GLU A 394 -11.73 -3.63 -10.97
CA GLU A 394 -10.39 -3.21 -11.40
C GLU A 394 -10.39 -1.74 -11.81
N LEU A 395 -9.45 -0.95 -11.25
CA LEU A 395 -9.18 0.43 -11.67
C LEU A 395 -7.90 0.54 -12.48
N ILE A 396 -6.85 -0.20 -12.07
CA ILE A 396 -5.55 -0.19 -12.72
C ILE A 396 -5.05 -1.63 -12.81
N SER A 397 -4.85 -2.11 -14.03
CA SER A 397 -4.23 -3.39 -14.27
C SER A 397 -2.72 -3.32 -13.99
N GLY A 398 -2.17 -4.32 -13.33
CA GLY A 398 -0.71 -4.44 -13.18
C GLY A 398 0.01 -4.80 -14.47
N HIS A 399 -0.72 -5.14 -15.52
CA HIS A 399 -0.17 -5.24 -16.86
C HIS A 399 0.08 -3.86 -17.49
N ASP A 400 -0.77 -2.87 -17.20
CA ASP A 400 -0.64 -1.50 -17.70
C ASP A 400 0.38 -0.71 -16.86
N VAL A 401 0.33 -0.89 -15.53
CA VAL A 401 1.25 -0.27 -14.57
C VAL A 401 2.00 -1.36 -13.79
N PRO A 402 3.11 -1.90 -14.33
CA PRO A 402 3.84 -2.96 -13.66
C PRO A 402 4.30 -2.60 -12.25
N GLN A 403 4.19 -3.57 -11.34
CA GLN A 403 4.65 -3.48 -9.96
C GLN A 403 4.00 -2.35 -9.14
N LEU A 404 2.77 -1.97 -9.49
CA LEU A 404 1.98 -1.10 -8.65
C LEU A 404 1.70 -1.72 -7.28
N TYR A 405 1.52 -0.88 -6.27
CA TYR A 405 1.02 -1.23 -4.95
C TYR A 405 0.54 0.02 -4.21
N GLY A 406 -0.04 -0.15 -3.02
CA GLY A 406 -0.69 0.95 -2.31
C GLY A 406 -2.10 1.23 -2.85
N GLY A 407 -2.42 2.51 -3.04
CA GLY A 407 -3.78 2.98 -3.29
C GLY A 407 -4.36 3.64 -2.05
N PHE A 408 -3.77 4.75 -1.63
CA PHE A 408 -4.14 5.50 -0.43
C PHE A 408 -5.04 6.67 -0.80
N ILE A 409 -6.34 6.54 -0.52
CA ILE A 409 -7.33 7.56 -0.86
C ILE A 409 -7.06 8.85 -0.07
N LEU A 410 -7.07 9.99 -0.77
CA LEU A 410 -6.92 11.30 -0.14
C LEU A 410 -8.21 11.68 0.62
N PRO A 411 -8.14 12.39 1.76
CA PRO A 411 -9.32 12.82 2.50
C PRO A 411 -10.09 13.95 1.80
N LYS A 412 -11.28 14.30 2.30
CA LYS A 412 -12.14 15.38 1.79
C LYS A 412 -12.57 15.21 0.32
N LEU A 413 -12.96 14.00 -0.07
CA LEU A 413 -13.48 13.72 -1.41
C LEU A 413 -15.01 13.82 -1.44
N ASP A 414 -15.51 14.92 -1.97
CA ASP A 414 -16.93 15.18 -2.25
C ASP A 414 -17.21 15.41 -3.76
N ASP A 415 -16.21 15.17 -4.60
CA ASP A 415 -16.27 15.31 -6.06
C ASP A 415 -16.55 13.97 -6.77
N GLN A 416 -16.92 14.04 -8.05
CA GLN A 416 -16.98 12.92 -9.01
C GLN A 416 -15.65 12.15 -9.08
N ASN A 417 -14.55 12.78 -8.71
CA ASN A 417 -13.23 12.22 -8.86
C ASN A 417 -12.69 11.67 -7.53
N LEU A 418 -12.30 10.40 -7.55
CA LEU A 418 -11.52 9.78 -6.50
C LEU A 418 -10.05 10.08 -6.72
N TYR A 419 -9.40 10.73 -5.76
CA TYR A 419 -7.96 10.98 -5.78
C TYR A 419 -7.25 10.11 -4.75
N TYR A 420 -6.10 9.55 -5.12
CA TYR A 420 -5.34 8.64 -4.26
C TYR A 420 -3.86 8.62 -4.63
N VAL A 421 -3.03 8.19 -3.67
CA VAL A 421 -1.60 7.96 -3.88
C VAL A 421 -1.35 6.51 -4.26
N LEU A 422 -0.66 6.31 -5.38
CA LEU A 422 -0.19 5.00 -5.85
C LEU A 422 1.33 4.93 -5.74
N SER A 423 1.86 3.75 -5.42
CA SER A 423 3.30 3.47 -5.45
C SER A 423 3.63 2.46 -6.55
N THR A 424 4.84 2.53 -7.07
CA THR A 424 5.39 1.52 -8.00
C THR A 424 6.77 1.09 -7.55
N TRP A 425 7.03 -0.22 -7.61
CA TRP A 425 8.28 -0.78 -7.07
C TRP A 425 9.50 -0.44 -7.95
N GLY A 426 9.28 -0.35 -9.27
CA GLY A 426 10.34 -0.19 -10.26
C GLY A 426 11.16 1.06 -10.02
N ASP A 427 10.55 2.23 -10.11
CA ASP A 427 11.13 3.54 -9.81
C ASP A 427 11.08 3.94 -8.33
N TYR A 428 10.37 3.16 -7.51
CA TYR A 428 10.25 3.34 -6.07
C TYR A 428 9.78 4.75 -5.68
N ASN A 429 8.69 5.20 -6.31
CA ASN A 429 8.11 6.53 -6.10
C ASN A 429 6.60 6.50 -6.03
N THR A 430 6.03 7.65 -5.65
CA THR A 430 4.59 7.84 -5.45
C THR A 430 3.98 8.81 -6.45
N TYR A 431 2.73 8.54 -6.81
CA TYR A 431 1.99 9.23 -7.85
C TYR A 431 0.63 9.67 -7.33
N VAL A 432 0.21 10.88 -7.70
CA VAL A 432 -1.18 11.29 -7.55
C VAL A 432 -1.97 10.70 -8.71
N MET A 433 -3.00 9.94 -8.37
CA MET A 433 -3.91 9.32 -9.33
C MET A 433 -5.31 9.92 -9.18
N ARG A 434 -6.06 9.91 -10.28
CA ARG A 434 -7.46 10.32 -10.35
C ARG A 434 -8.28 9.22 -11.00
N THR A 435 -9.46 8.91 -10.45
CA THR A 435 -10.46 8.03 -11.08
C THR A 435 -11.83 8.72 -11.11
N ASP A 436 -12.48 8.73 -12.28
CA ASP A 436 -13.86 9.16 -12.47
C ASP A 436 -14.83 8.10 -11.88
N LEU A 437 -15.57 8.49 -10.83
CA LEU A 437 -16.49 7.61 -10.11
C LEU A 437 -17.78 7.31 -10.88
N ASP A 438 -18.23 8.16 -11.80
CA ASP A 438 -19.41 7.84 -12.62
C ASP A 438 -19.09 6.68 -13.55
N TYR A 439 -17.92 6.74 -14.20
CA TYR A 439 -17.46 5.61 -15.01
C TYR A 439 -17.18 4.41 -14.13
N ALA A 440 -16.43 4.66 -13.05
CA ALA A 440 -16.29 3.89 -11.82
C ALA A 440 -17.47 2.95 -11.60
N VAL A 441 -18.55 3.53 -11.11
CA VAL A 441 -19.74 2.86 -10.58
C VAL A 441 -20.60 2.25 -11.67
N ASN A 442 -20.74 2.88 -12.84
CA ASN A 442 -21.68 2.45 -13.86
C ASN A 442 -21.15 1.34 -14.79
N ASN A 443 -19.84 1.03 -14.76
CA ASN A 443 -19.23 0.03 -15.64
C ASN A 443 -18.52 -1.10 -14.87
N PRO A 444 -19.24 -1.92 -14.06
CA PRO A 444 -18.67 -2.98 -13.23
C PRO A 444 -17.87 -4.06 -13.94
N SER A 445 -18.12 -4.27 -15.22
CA SER A 445 -17.52 -5.34 -16.02
C SER A 445 -16.56 -4.83 -17.10
N ALA A 446 -16.40 -3.51 -17.23
CA ALA A 446 -15.48 -2.94 -18.20
C ALA A 446 -14.07 -2.99 -17.62
N ASP A 447 -13.12 -3.46 -18.42
CA ASP A 447 -11.71 -3.20 -18.17
C ASP A 447 -11.51 -1.68 -18.19
N ILE A 448 -11.07 -1.13 -17.06
CA ILE A 448 -10.87 0.31 -16.85
C ILE A 448 -9.49 0.72 -17.37
N SER A 449 -8.81 -0.20 -18.08
CA SER A 449 -7.47 -0.11 -18.65
C SER A 449 -7.02 1.32 -18.89
N VAL A 450 -5.95 1.66 -18.20
CA VAL A 450 -5.29 2.93 -18.24
C VAL A 450 -4.61 3.02 -19.61
N LYS A 451 -5.16 3.81 -20.55
CA LYS A 451 -4.52 3.99 -21.86
C LYS A 451 -3.22 4.77 -21.67
N VAL A 452 -2.11 4.05 -21.65
CA VAL A 452 -0.76 4.63 -21.66
C VAL A 452 -0.59 5.42 -22.95
N VAL A 453 -0.51 6.76 -22.83
CA VAL A 453 -0.21 7.63 -23.97
C VAL A 453 1.30 7.78 -23.99
N GLY A 454 1.94 7.28 -25.05
CA GLY A 454 3.39 7.21 -25.17
C GLY A 454 4.10 8.56 -25.01
N ASP A 455 5.34 8.49 -24.50
CA ASP A 455 6.40 9.49 -24.44
C ASP A 455 5.98 10.95 -24.71
N VAL A 456 5.59 11.67 -23.66
CA VAL A 456 5.69 13.14 -23.68
C VAL A 456 7.15 13.50 -23.45
N VAL A 457 7.88 13.73 -24.54
CA VAL A 457 9.14 14.46 -24.50
C VAL A 457 8.80 15.86 -23.99
N ALA A 458 9.27 16.21 -22.80
CA ALA A 458 9.24 17.59 -22.36
C ALA A 458 10.13 18.41 -23.32
N GLU A 459 9.52 19.05 -24.32
CA GLU A 459 10.19 20.08 -25.10
C GLU A 459 10.45 21.26 -24.17
N GLY A 460 11.72 21.43 -23.81
CA GLY A 460 12.18 22.61 -23.08
C GLY A 460 11.91 23.87 -23.90
N LYS A 461 11.28 24.85 -23.24
CA LYS A 461 11.38 26.26 -23.62
C LYS A 461 12.17 27.01 -22.57
#